data_AF-W4SHQ2-F1
#
_entry.id   AF-W4SHQ2-F1
#
_cell.length_a   1.000
_cell.length_b   1.000
_cell.length_c   1.000
_cell.angle_alpha   90.00
_cell.angle_beta   90.00
_cell.angle_gamma   90.00
#
_symmetry.space_group_name_H-M   'P 1'
#
loop_
_entity.id
_entity.type
_entity.pdbx_description
1 polymer ?
#
loop_
_entity_poly.entity_id
_entity_poly.type
_entity_poly.pdbx_seq_one_letter_code
_entity_poly.pdbx_strand_id
1 'polypeptide(L)'
;MLREDLFYRLNEYPIQVPPLRERRGDARLLGLRVIDELNVKYGTRKLPTKSLLRYLAYHTWPGNVRELRSFIRYLYLRADGDLLSAPDVVQTVPQADEDGLLIPAGWTMRQAEDAMIEAALARTRFNKKAAARELGISVRTLHNRLSDKDA
;
A
#
# COMPACT_ATOMS: atom_id res chain seq x y z
N MET A 1 -21.77 5.01 -17.59
CA MET A 1 -21.37 5.95 -18.67
C MET A 1 -20.80 7.20 -18.01
N LEU A 2 -19.51 7.48 -18.26
CA LEU A 2 -18.85 8.71 -17.80
C LEU A 2 -19.43 9.89 -18.59
N ARG A 3 -19.80 10.99 -17.94
CA ARG A 3 -20.33 12.17 -18.64
C ARG A 3 -19.21 12.85 -19.42
N GLU A 4 -19.39 13.03 -20.72
CA GLU A 4 -18.43 13.65 -21.64
C GLU A 4 -18.11 15.11 -21.25
N ASP A 5 -19.03 15.82 -20.59
CA ASP A 5 -18.84 17.22 -20.17
C ASP A 5 -17.70 17.41 -19.16
N LEU A 6 -17.45 16.40 -18.31
CA LEU A 6 -16.38 16.41 -17.33
C LEU A 6 -15.01 16.19 -17.97
N PHE A 7 -14.96 15.38 -19.03
CA PHE A 7 -13.72 15.08 -19.76
C PHE A 7 -13.17 16.34 -20.42
N TYR A 8 -14.02 17.16 -21.04
CA TYR A 8 -13.58 18.39 -21.70
C TYR A 8 -13.11 19.48 -20.72
N ARG A 9 -13.64 19.52 -19.48
CA ARG A 9 -13.21 20.50 -18.47
C ARG A 9 -11.95 20.11 -17.69
N LEU A 10 -11.62 18.82 -17.64
CA LEU A 10 -10.41 18.33 -16.95
C LEU A 10 -9.17 18.26 -17.85
N ASN A 11 -9.33 18.42 -19.18
CA ASN A 11 -8.27 18.16 -20.15
C ASN A 11 -7.73 19.43 -20.84
N GLU A 12 -8.00 20.61 -20.28
CA GLU A 12 -7.54 21.90 -20.84
C GLU A 12 -5.99 22.01 -20.82
N TYR A 13 -5.33 21.29 -19.89
CA TYR A 13 -3.88 21.09 -19.87
C TYR A 13 -3.54 19.69 -19.32
N PRO A 14 -3.30 18.67 -20.17
CA PRO A 14 -2.92 17.35 -19.70
C PRO A 14 -1.51 17.38 -19.10
N ILE A 15 -1.40 17.28 -17.78
CA ILE A 15 -0.12 16.98 -17.11
C ILE A 15 0.19 15.51 -17.37
N GLN A 16 1.05 15.24 -18.33
CA GLN A 16 1.57 13.89 -18.53
C GLN A 16 2.51 13.55 -17.38
N VAL A 17 2.11 12.60 -16.55
CA VAL A 17 2.97 12.06 -15.50
C VAL A 17 3.75 10.89 -16.10
N PRO A 18 5.06 11.04 -16.43
CA PRO A 18 5.82 9.93 -16.96
C PRO A 18 5.87 8.78 -15.96
N PRO A 19 5.69 7.53 -16.43
CA PRO A 19 5.71 6.33 -15.62
C PRO A 19 7.06 6.16 -14.93
N LEU A 20 7.07 5.43 -13.81
CA LEU A 20 8.25 5.35 -12.94
C LEU A 20 9.49 4.77 -13.66
N ARG A 21 9.28 3.92 -14.67
CA ARG A 21 10.32 3.35 -15.55
C ARG A 21 11.11 4.39 -16.36
N GLU A 22 10.50 5.53 -16.66
CA GLU A 22 11.13 6.64 -17.39
C GLU A 22 11.90 7.58 -16.44
N ARG A 23 11.73 7.41 -15.12
CA ARG A 23 12.35 8.22 -14.06
C ARG A 23 13.38 7.39 -13.28
N ARG A 24 14.55 7.18 -13.90
CA ARG A 24 15.65 6.41 -13.28
C ARG A 24 16.05 7.03 -11.93
N GLY A 25 15.96 6.25 -10.86
CA GLY A 25 16.34 6.65 -9.50
C GLY A 25 15.18 7.00 -8.56
N ASP A 26 14.02 7.39 -9.10
CA ASP A 26 12.84 7.75 -8.30
C ASP A 26 12.30 6.55 -7.52
N ALA A 27 12.36 5.35 -8.12
CA ALA A 27 11.91 4.13 -7.45
C ALA A 27 12.65 3.84 -6.14
N ARG A 28 13.96 4.14 -6.08
CA ARG A 28 14.75 4.00 -4.86
C ARG A 28 14.32 5.02 -3.80
N LEU A 29 14.17 6.29 -4.19
CA LEU A 29 13.79 7.38 -3.28
C LEU A 29 12.36 7.18 -2.74
N LEU A 30 11.42 6.87 -3.62
CA LEU A 30 10.05 6.55 -3.25
C LEU A 30 10.02 5.32 -2.34
N GLY A 31 10.85 4.32 -2.62
CA GLY A 31 10.90 3.13 -1.79
C GLY A 31 11.38 3.41 -0.37
N LEU A 32 12.43 4.22 -0.22
CA LEU A 32 12.88 4.70 1.09
C LEU A 32 11.77 5.44 1.83
N ARG A 33 11.08 6.34 1.15
CA ARG A 33 9.96 7.10 1.74
C ARG A 33 8.86 6.18 2.26
N VAL A 34 8.52 5.14 1.52
CA VAL A 34 7.50 4.16 1.94
C VAL A 34 7.95 3.38 3.18
N ILE A 35 9.23 2.99 3.24
CA ILE A 35 9.78 2.31 4.42
C ILE A 35 9.69 3.23 5.66
N ASP A 36 10.03 4.51 5.52
CA ASP A 36 9.93 5.49 6.61
C ASP A 36 8.48 5.67 7.07
N GLU A 37 7.52 5.76 6.14
CA GLU A 37 6.09 5.83 6.45
C GLU A 37 5.61 4.62 7.25
N LEU A 38 6.08 3.40 6.90
CA LEU A 38 5.74 2.18 7.63
C LEU A 38 6.43 2.12 8.99
N ASN A 39 7.68 2.60 9.11
CA ASN A 39 8.39 2.70 10.38
C ASN A 39 7.66 3.58 11.38
N VAL A 40 7.19 4.75 10.93
CA VAL A 40 6.36 5.64 11.74
C VAL A 40 5.04 4.95 12.11
N LYS A 41 4.37 4.30 11.15
CA LYS A 41 3.08 3.64 11.38
C LYS A 41 3.15 2.49 12.39
N TYR A 42 4.20 1.67 12.32
CA TYR A 42 4.34 0.45 13.15
C TYR A 42 5.29 0.63 14.33
N GLY A 43 5.85 1.82 14.53
CA GLY A 43 6.77 2.11 15.64
C GLY A 43 8.10 1.35 15.55
N THR A 44 8.57 1.03 14.35
CA THR A 44 9.81 0.26 14.13
C THR A 44 10.90 1.10 13.44
N ARG A 45 12.09 0.52 13.24
CA ARG A 45 13.23 1.17 12.58
C ARG A 45 13.90 0.27 11.54
N LYS A 46 13.10 -0.34 10.67
CA LYS A 46 13.60 -1.21 9.60
C LYS A 46 14.38 -0.42 8.57
N LEU A 47 15.51 -0.95 8.12
CA LEU A 47 16.42 -0.36 7.15
C LEU A 47 16.56 -1.26 5.93
N PRO A 48 16.51 -0.71 4.70
CA PRO A 48 16.77 -1.49 3.51
C PRO A 48 18.25 -1.83 3.35
N THR A 49 18.51 -3.07 2.95
CA THR A 49 19.84 -3.52 2.57
C THR A 49 20.28 -2.95 1.21
N LYS A 50 21.59 -2.98 0.94
CA LYS A 50 22.15 -2.59 -0.37
C LYS A 50 21.60 -3.43 -1.53
N SER A 51 21.22 -4.69 -1.29
CA SER A 51 20.60 -5.55 -2.31
C SER A 51 19.18 -5.08 -2.64
N LEU A 52 18.37 -4.76 -1.63
CA LEU A 52 17.04 -4.21 -1.83
C LEU A 52 17.09 -2.87 -2.59
N LEU A 53 17.97 -1.95 -2.20
CA LEU A 53 18.12 -0.67 -2.89
C LEU A 53 18.51 -0.80 -4.37
N ARG A 54 19.38 -1.78 -4.69
CA ARG A 54 19.70 -2.10 -6.09
C ARG A 54 18.48 -2.67 -6.81
N TYR A 55 17.77 -3.61 -6.20
CA TYR A 55 16.56 -4.19 -6.79
C TYR A 55 15.53 -3.10 -7.12
N LEU A 56 15.27 -2.19 -6.18
CA LEU A 56 14.34 -1.08 -6.39
C LEU A 56 14.76 -0.17 -7.57
N ALA A 57 16.05 0.03 -7.77
CA ALA A 57 16.58 0.91 -8.82
C ALA A 57 16.55 0.29 -10.22
N TYR A 58 16.74 -1.03 -10.34
CA TYR A 58 16.86 -1.72 -11.63
C TYR A 58 15.59 -2.42 -12.09
N HIS A 59 14.62 -2.64 -11.19
CA HIS A 59 13.35 -3.26 -11.57
C HIS A 59 12.45 -2.28 -12.34
N THR A 60 11.73 -2.78 -13.35
CA THR A 60 11.02 -1.95 -14.34
C THR A 60 9.65 -1.45 -13.88
N TRP A 61 9.18 -1.87 -12.69
CA TRP A 61 7.91 -1.45 -12.05
C TRP A 61 6.75 -1.22 -13.04
N PRO A 62 6.30 -2.26 -13.77
CA PRO A 62 5.23 -2.14 -14.77
C PRO A 62 3.93 -1.53 -14.23
N GLY A 63 3.63 -1.72 -12.94
CA GLY A 63 2.49 -1.13 -12.22
C GLY A 63 2.76 0.22 -11.54
N ASN A 64 3.83 0.93 -11.93
CA ASN A 64 4.23 2.25 -11.42
C ASN A 64 4.45 2.26 -9.88
N VAL A 65 4.13 3.39 -9.23
CA VAL A 65 4.34 3.64 -7.79
C VAL A 65 3.47 2.75 -6.91
N ARG A 66 2.30 2.30 -7.40
CA ARG A 66 1.41 1.41 -6.65
C ARG A 66 2.05 0.05 -6.42
N GLU A 67 2.61 -0.54 -7.47
CA GLU A 67 3.33 -1.82 -7.38
C GLU A 67 4.52 -1.73 -6.43
N LEU A 68 5.33 -0.68 -6.56
CA LEU A 68 6.44 -0.38 -5.64
C LEU A 68 5.97 -0.34 -4.17
N ARG A 69 4.90 0.41 -3.89
CA ARG A 69 4.32 0.52 -2.54
C ARG A 69 3.82 -0.81 -2.00
N SER A 70 3.20 -1.63 -2.84
CA SER A 70 2.70 -2.95 -2.44
C SER A 70 3.84 -3.93 -2.18
N PHE A 71 4.85 -3.94 -3.05
CA PHE A 71 6.05 -4.75 -2.89
C PHE A 71 6.79 -4.43 -1.58
N ILE A 72 7.02 -3.15 -1.31
CA ILE A 72 7.71 -2.73 -0.08
C ILE A 72 6.88 -3.08 1.15
N ARG A 73 5.57 -2.86 1.14
CA ARG A 73 4.69 -3.28 2.24
C ARG A 73 4.79 -4.78 2.48
N TYR A 74 4.74 -5.58 1.41
CA TYR A 74 4.88 -7.03 1.50
C TYR A 74 6.20 -7.45 2.16
N LEU A 75 7.33 -6.93 1.67
CA LEU A 75 8.64 -7.21 2.25
C LEU A 75 8.73 -6.75 3.71
N TYR A 76 8.23 -5.55 4.00
CA TYR A 76 8.28 -4.95 5.32
C TYR A 76 7.59 -5.81 6.38
N LEU A 77 6.42 -6.33 6.03
CA LEU A 77 5.60 -7.15 6.91
C LEU A 77 6.15 -8.56 7.09
N ARG A 78 6.89 -9.07 6.11
CA ARG A 78 7.47 -10.42 6.12
C ARG A 78 8.89 -10.46 6.68
N ALA A 79 9.57 -9.32 6.76
CA ALA A 79 10.92 -9.25 7.28
C ALA A 79 10.94 -9.51 8.78
N ASP A 80 11.64 -10.56 9.18
CA ASP A 80 12.01 -10.80 10.58
C ASP A 80 13.21 -9.91 10.92
N GLY A 81 13.01 -9.01 11.89
CA GLY A 81 14.02 -8.05 12.34
C GLY A 81 14.04 -6.72 11.58
N ASP A 82 15.16 -6.01 11.73
CA ASP A 82 15.31 -4.60 11.32
C ASP A 82 15.89 -4.43 9.90
N LEU A 83 16.21 -5.50 9.18
CA LEU A 83 16.80 -5.40 7.85
C LEU A 83 15.83 -5.91 6.77
N LEU A 84 15.56 -5.06 5.77
CA LEU A 84 14.76 -5.41 4.60
C LEU A 84 15.68 -5.85 3.46
N SER A 85 15.59 -7.11 3.08
CA SER A 85 16.36 -7.71 1.99
C SER A 85 15.54 -7.84 0.72
N ALA A 86 16.22 -7.82 -0.43
CA ALA A 86 15.58 -8.21 -1.69
C ALA A 86 15.14 -9.69 -1.58
N PRO A 87 13.95 -10.06 -2.09
CA PRO A 87 13.53 -11.45 -2.10
C PRO A 87 14.40 -12.25 -3.07
N ASP A 88 14.80 -13.47 -2.68
CA ASP A 88 15.59 -14.37 -3.53
C ASP A 88 14.80 -14.89 -4.73
N VAL A 89 13.47 -14.92 -4.61
CA VAL A 89 12.55 -15.33 -5.67
C VAL A 89 11.80 -14.09 -6.14
N VAL A 90 11.80 -13.86 -7.45
CA VAL A 90 10.88 -12.94 -8.13
C VAL A 90 9.47 -13.52 -7.98
N GLN A 91 8.92 -13.47 -6.78
CA GLN A 91 7.50 -13.69 -6.60
C GLN A 91 6.86 -12.46 -7.22
N THR A 92 6.32 -12.66 -8.42
CA THR A 92 5.35 -11.78 -9.04
C THR A 92 4.37 -11.40 -7.93
N VAL A 93 4.49 -10.18 -7.40
CA VAL A 93 3.45 -9.64 -6.54
C VAL A 93 2.19 -9.80 -7.39
N PRO A 94 1.17 -10.56 -6.95
CA PRO A 94 -0.06 -10.68 -7.71
C PRO A 94 -0.45 -9.24 -8.06
N GLN A 95 -0.59 -8.94 -9.35
CA GLN A 95 -1.16 -7.67 -9.74
C GLN A 95 -2.53 -7.64 -9.09
N ALA A 96 -2.61 -6.96 -7.95
CA ALA A 96 -3.88 -6.74 -7.29
C ALA A 96 -4.66 -5.92 -8.31
N ASP A 97 -5.70 -6.53 -8.88
CA ASP A 97 -6.83 -5.82 -9.45
C ASP A 97 -7.12 -4.63 -8.53
N GLU A 98 -7.44 -3.48 -9.12
CA GLU A 98 -7.21 -2.14 -8.57
C GLU A 98 -7.71 -1.90 -7.12
N ASP A 99 -8.57 -2.76 -6.58
CA ASP A 99 -9.21 -2.69 -5.27
C ASP A 99 -8.88 -3.83 -4.26
N GLY A 100 -8.03 -4.80 -4.61
CA GLY A 100 -7.72 -5.96 -3.76
C GLY A 100 -6.73 -5.67 -2.61
N LEU A 101 -7.13 -5.98 -1.37
CA LEU A 101 -6.21 -5.96 -0.22
C LEU A 101 -5.39 -7.26 -0.19
N LEU A 102 -4.08 -7.17 -0.40
CA LEU A 102 -3.17 -8.31 -0.20
C LEU A 102 -2.97 -8.55 1.30
N ILE A 103 -3.39 -9.74 1.77
CA ILE A 103 -3.16 -10.20 3.14
C ILE A 103 -2.02 -11.21 3.11
N PRO A 104 -0.82 -10.88 3.63
CA PRO A 104 0.31 -11.79 3.63
C PRO A 104 0.08 -13.01 4.54
N ALA A 105 0.65 -14.15 4.16
CA ALA A 105 0.75 -15.32 5.04
C ALA A 105 1.64 -14.98 6.26
N GLY A 106 1.18 -15.34 7.47
CA GLY A 106 1.87 -15.05 8.73
C GLY A 106 1.26 -13.91 9.54
N TRP A 107 0.32 -13.15 8.97
CA TRP A 107 -0.49 -12.22 9.75
C TRP A 107 -1.41 -12.96 10.70
N THR A 108 -1.50 -12.45 11.93
CA THR A 108 -2.57 -12.84 12.85
C THR A 108 -3.91 -12.37 12.29
N MET A 109 -4.99 -13.06 12.68
CA MET A 109 -6.35 -12.66 12.31
C MET A 109 -6.62 -11.18 12.63
N ARG A 110 -6.09 -10.70 13.78
CA ARG A 110 -6.21 -9.31 14.22
C ARG A 110 -5.56 -8.32 13.25
N GLN A 111 -4.35 -8.60 12.78
CA GLN A 111 -3.64 -7.72 11.83
C GLN A 111 -4.33 -7.67 10.47
N ALA A 112 -4.86 -8.81 10.01
CA ALA A 112 -5.64 -8.89 8.77
C ALA A 112 -6.93 -8.07 8.89
N GLU A 113 -7.67 -8.20 9.99
CA GLU A 113 -8.87 -7.40 10.26
C GLU A 113 -8.57 -5.91 10.33
N ASP A 114 -7.49 -5.51 11.01
CA ASP A 114 -7.14 -4.09 11.15
C ASP A 114 -6.83 -3.44 9.79
N ALA A 115 -6.13 -4.17 8.91
CA ALA A 115 -5.86 -3.70 7.57
C ALA A 115 -7.13 -3.62 6.70
N MET A 116 -8.07 -4.58 6.87
CA MET A 116 -9.38 -4.52 6.19
C MET A 116 -10.18 -3.31 6.66
N ILE A 117 -10.20 -3.03 7.96
CA ILE A 117 -10.91 -1.88 8.54
C ILE A 117 -10.32 -0.56 8.02
N GLU A 118 -9.01 -0.41 8.01
CA GLU A 118 -8.35 0.77 7.46
C GLU A 118 -8.64 0.96 5.97
N ALA A 119 -8.61 -0.12 5.18
CA ALA A 119 -8.90 -0.07 3.76
C ALA A 119 -10.35 0.35 3.47
N ALA A 120 -11.33 -0.22 4.21
CA ALA A 120 -12.73 0.15 4.07
C ALA A 120 -13.00 1.60 4.50
N LEU A 121 -12.36 2.08 5.57
CA LEU A 121 -12.46 3.48 5.99
C LEU A 121 -11.87 4.42 4.94
N ALA A 122 -10.72 4.09 4.34
CA ALA A 122 -10.13 4.89 3.28
C ALA A 122 -11.04 5.00 2.04
N ARG A 123 -11.63 3.88 1.60
CA ARG A 123 -12.57 3.85 0.46
C ARG A 123 -13.87 4.61 0.71
N THR A 124 -14.34 4.60 1.95
CA THR A 124 -15.60 5.26 2.35
C THR A 124 -15.42 6.67 2.90
N ARG A 125 -14.25 7.30 2.70
CA ARG A 125 -13.93 8.65 3.22
C ARG A 125 -14.19 8.77 4.73
N PHE A 126 -13.76 7.76 5.50
CA PHE A 126 -13.92 7.64 6.95
C PHE A 126 -15.35 7.58 7.46
N ASN A 127 -16.33 7.28 6.60
CA ASN A 127 -17.70 7.04 7.04
C ASN A 127 -17.83 5.66 7.70
N LYS A 128 -17.78 5.65 9.04
CA LYS A 128 -17.84 4.43 9.87
C LYS A 128 -19.04 3.53 9.56
N LYS A 129 -20.21 4.09 9.23
CA LYS A 129 -21.41 3.31 8.89
C LYS A 129 -21.30 2.64 7.52
N ALA A 130 -20.72 3.36 6.55
CA ALA A 130 -20.48 2.82 5.21
C ALA A 130 -19.37 1.75 5.24
N ALA A 131 -18.28 1.98 5.97
CA ALA A 131 -17.20 1.02 6.14
C ALA A 131 -17.68 -0.28 6.82
N ALA A 132 -18.49 -0.17 7.88
CA ALA A 132 -19.05 -1.34 8.56
C ALA A 132 -19.95 -2.17 7.61
N ARG A 133 -20.76 -1.49 6.78
CA ARG A 133 -21.60 -2.14 5.77
C ARG A 133 -20.78 -2.84 4.70
N GLU A 134 -19.71 -2.20 4.22
CA GLU A 134 -18.79 -2.78 3.23
C GLU A 134 -18.10 -4.04 3.77
N LEU A 135 -17.71 -4.03 5.04
CA LEU A 135 -17.08 -5.16 5.72
C LEU A 135 -18.08 -6.24 6.20
N GLY A 136 -19.39 -6.01 6.07
CA GLY A 136 -20.42 -6.93 6.56
C GLY A 136 -20.48 -7.06 8.09
N ILE A 137 -19.94 -6.10 8.84
CA ILE A 137 -19.91 -6.11 10.30
C ILE A 137 -20.84 -5.05 10.91
N SER A 138 -21.17 -5.20 12.19
CA SER A 138 -21.94 -4.17 12.90
C SER A 138 -21.09 -2.92 13.13
N VAL A 139 -21.73 -1.74 13.13
CA VAL A 139 -21.06 -0.46 13.46
C VAL A 139 -20.45 -0.49 14.86
N ARG A 140 -21.09 -1.22 15.80
CA ARG A 140 -20.57 -1.44 17.16
C ARG A 140 -19.28 -2.25 17.16
N THR A 141 -19.19 -3.30 16.34
CA THR A 141 -17.97 -4.11 16.18
C THR A 141 -16.83 -3.25 15.64
N LEU A 142 -17.09 -2.43 14.62
CA LEU A 142 -16.11 -1.49 14.07
C LEU A 142 -15.67 -0.46 15.12
N HIS A 143 -16.61 0.06 15.92
CA HIS A 143 -16.30 1.03 16.98
C HIS A 143 -15.43 0.41 18.09
N ASN A 144 -15.78 -0.79 18.56
CA ASN A 144 -15.02 -1.50 19.59
C ASN A 144 -13.59 -1.79 19.11
N ARG A 145 -13.40 -2.13 17.83
CA ARG A 145 -12.08 -2.37 17.25
C ARG A 145 -11.25 -1.09 17.13
N LEU A 146 -11.89 0.04 16.82
CA LEU A 146 -11.21 1.34 16.79
C LEU A 146 -10.79 1.79 18.19
N SER A 147 -11.64 1.60 19.21
CA SER A 147 -11.30 1.98 20.59
C SER A 147 -10.18 1.13 21.20
N ASP A 148 -10.07 -0.13 20.80
CA ASP A 148 -9.03 -1.06 21.26
C ASP A 148 -7.64 -0.74 20.66
N LYS A 149 -7.59 0.21 19.73
CA LYS A 149 -6.36 0.67 19.04
C LYS A 149 -5.83 1.99 19.60
N ASP A 150 -6.66 2.71 20.36
CA ASP A 150 -6.37 3.98 21.01
C ASP A 150 -5.96 3.81 22.51
N ALA A 151 -5.85 2.56 22.99
CA ALA A 151 -5.48 2.18 24.36
C ALA A 151 -4.11 1.49 24.39
#